data_AF-A0A5N6M7L1-F1
#
_entry.id   AF-A0A5N6M7L1-F1
#
_cell.length_a   1.000
_cell.length_b   1.000
_cell.length_c   1.000
_cell.angle_alpha   90.00
_cell.angle_beta   90.00
_cell.angle_gamma   90.00
#
_symmetry.space_group_name_H-M   'P 1'
#
loop_
_entity.id
_entity.type
_entity.pdbx_description
1 polymer ?
#
loop_
_entity_poly.entity_id
_entity_poly.type
_entity_poly.pdbx_seq_one_letter_code
_entity_poly.pdbx_strand_id
1 'polypeptide(L)'
;MNMREVIKEELAYMRKVTTKVDVFSFGIIMMEYITRKRPTGLTKDEGIQITLPELIEQALDGTNELTEIVDPDLASNFSTNHGVAEQILQLALCCTRMDQMIDQT
;
A
#
# COMPACT_ATOMS: atom_id res chain seq x y z
N MET A 1 -2.38 13.73 -8.19
CA MET A 1 -1.52 12.86 -7.35
C MET A 1 -0.33 13.68 -6.89
N ASN A 2 -0.21 13.95 -5.58
CA ASN A 2 0.87 14.74 -5.03
C ASN A 2 1.91 13.78 -4.42
N MET A 3 3.07 13.64 -5.05
CA MET A 3 4.15 12.75 -4.58
C MET A 3 4.59 13.07 -3.15
N ARG A 4 4.34 14.30 -2.66
CA ARG A 4 4.58 14.68 -1.26
C ARG A 4 3.70 13.92 -0.25
N GLU A 5 2.54 13.40 -0.65
CA GLU A 5 1.67 12.59 0.22
C GLU A 5 2.07 11.11 0.27
N VAL A 6 2.79 10.62 -0.75
CA VAL A 6 3.28 9.22 -0.83
C VAL A 6 4.54 8.99 0.01
N ILE A 7 5.31 10.05 0.21
CA ILE A 7 6.54 10.04 0.99
C ILE A 7 6.17 10.18 2.48
N LYS A 8 6.08 9.04 3.17
CA LYS A 8 5.99 8.95 4.64
C LYS A 8 7.08 9.86 5.26
N GLU A 9 6.81 10.55 6.37
CA GLU A 9 7.76 11.49 7.02
C GLU A 9 9.16 10.89 7.24
N GLU A 10 9.27 9.57 7.39
CA GLU A 10 10.56 8.87 7.47
C GLU A 10 11.40 8.95 6.18
N LEU A 11 10.79 8.99 4.99
CA LEU A 11 11.50 9.25 3.74
C LEU A 11 11.80 10.74 3.53
N ALA A 12 11.07 11.66 4.17
CA ALA A 12 11.44 13.08 4.12
C ALA A 12 12.80 13.34 4.79
N TYR A 13 13.21 12.46 5.72
CA TYR A 13 14.55 12.44 6.31
C TYR A 13 15.62 11.81 5.38
N MET A 14 15.21 10.99 4.42
CA MET A 14 16.11 10.49 3.37
C MET A 14 16.34 11.61 2.34
N ARG A 15 17.26 12.53 2.67
CA ARG A 15 17.79 13.58 1.75
C ARG A 15 18.40 13.03 0.44
N LYS A 16 18.30 11.73 0.19
CA LYS A 16 18.92 11.02 -0.93
C LYS A 16 17.84 10.23 -1.68
N VAL A 17 17.57 10.62 -2.92
CA VAL A 17 16.83 9.79 -3.86
C VAL A 17 17.65 8.53 -4.09
N THR A 18 17.08 7.37 -3.79
CA THR A 18 17.70 6.07 -4.01
C THR A 18 16.72 5.15 -4.73
N THR A 19 17.22 4.08 -5.34
CA THR A 19 16.38 3.03 -5.92
C THR A 19 15.40 2.45 -4.89
N LYS A 20 15.77 2.42 -3.60
CA LYS A 20 14.86 1.94 -2.53
C LYS A 20 13.67 2.86 -2.31
N VAL A 21 13.85 4.18 -2.41
CA VAL A 21 12.77 5.17 -2.35
C VAL A 21 11.80 4.99 -3.52
N ASP A 22 12.33 4.74 -4.71
CA ASP A 22 11.54 4.49 -5.91
C ASP A 22 10.70 3.20 -5.79
N VAL A 23 11.32 2.10 -5.31
CA VAL A 23 10.61 0.84 -5.03
C VAL A 23 9.52 1.00 -3.97
N PHE A 24 9.81 1.72 -2.88
CA PHE A 24 8.82 2.01 -1.85
C PHE A 24 7.61 2.76 -2.44
N SER A 25 7.89 3.82 -3.20
CA SER A 25 6.86 4.64 -3.83
C SER A 25 6.03 3.82 -4.82
N PHE A 26 6.67 2.96 -5.62
CA PHE A 26 5.99 2.03 -6.50
C PHE A 26 5.01 1.12 -5.76
N GLY A 27 5.40 0.57 -4.60
CA GLY A 27 4.51 -0.25 -3.76
C GLY A 27 3.25 0.50 -3.32
N ILE A 28 3.42 1.74 -2.83
CA ILE A 28 2.29 2.60 -2.45
C ILE A 28 1.37 2.89 -3.64
N ILE A 29 1.95 3.21 -4.79
CA ILE A 29 1.19 3.54 -6.01
C ILE A 29 0.39 2.34 -6.49
N MET A 30 0.97 1.13 -6.45
CA MET A 30 0.24 -0.09 -6.83
C MET A 30 -0.95 -0.35 -5.90
N MET A 31 -0.79 -0.15 -4.58
CA MET A 31 -1.90 -0.27 -3.65
C MET A 31 -2.97 0.81 -3.88
N GLU A 32 -2.59 2.08 -4.07
CA GLU A 32 -3.53 3.19 -4.36
C GLU A 32 -4.28 2.94 -5.67
N TYR A 33 -3.60 2.42 -6.69
CA TYR A 33 -4.20 2.13 -7.99
C TYR A 33 -5.24 1.01 -7.91
N ILE A 34 -4.92 -0.10 -7.25
CA ILE A 34 -5.82 -1.26 -7.16
C ILE A 34 -7.04 -0.96 -6.30
N THR A 35 -6.89 -0.15 -5.24
CA THR A 35 -7.96 0.12 -4.28
C THR A 35 -8.70 1.43 -4.54
N ARG A 36 -8.10 2.34 -5.31
CA ARG A 36 -8.51 3.74 -5.46
C ARG A 36 -8.59 4.51 -4.13
N LYS A 37 -7.88 4.04 -3.10
CA LYS A 37 -7.86 4.61 -1.74
C LYS A 37 -6.57 5.37 -1.51
N ARG A 38 -6.66 6.49 -0.79
CA ARG A 38 -5.49 7.31 -0.45
C ARG A 38 -4.53 6.54 0.47
N PRO A 39 -3.20 6.68 0.30
CA PRO A 39 -2.21 6.03 1.17
C PRO A 39 -2.33 6.39 2.66
N THR A 40 -2.72 7.64 2.93
CA THR A 40 -2.87 8.22 4.27
C THR A 40 -4.32 8.59 4.53
N GLY A 41 -4.86 8.19 5.69
CA GLY A 41 -6.14 8.69 6.18
C GLY A 41 -7.36 7.91 5.72
N LEU A 42 -7.36 6.58 5.83
CA LEU A 42 -8.58 5.81 5.71
C LEU A 42 -9.29 5.80 7.06
N THR A 43 -10.41 6.50 7.14
CA THR A 43 -11.26 6.49 8.34
C THR A 43 -12.05 5.18 8.35
N LYS A 44 -11.80 4.33 9.35
CA LYS A 44 -12.78 3.29 9.70
C LYS A 44 -13.95 3.95 10.41
N ASP A 45 -15.12 3.33 10.36
CA ASP A 45 -16.41 3.83 10.92
C ASP A 45 -16.33 4.21 12.42
N GLU A 46 -15.27 3.78 13.11
CA GLU A 46 -15.02 4.01 14.54
C GLU A 46 -14.01 5.14 14.83
N GLY A 47 -13.62 5.94 13.83
CA GLY A 47 -12.67 7.05 14.00
C GLY A 47 -11.19 6.62 14.10
N ILE A 48 -10.91 5.33 13.97
CA ILE A 48 -9.54 4.81 13.84
C ILE A 48 -9.06 5.06 12.41
N GLN A 49 -7.96 5.80 12.27
CA GLN A 49 -7.27 5.96 10.99
C GLN A 49 -6.38 4.74 10.77
N ILE A 50 -6.66 3.99 9.72
CA ILE A 50 -5.76 2.93 9.23
C ILE A 50 -5.04 3.44 7.98
N THR A 51 -3.79 3.03 7.81
CA THR A 51 -3.02 3.29 6.61
C THR A 51 -3.44 2.31 5.50
N LEU A 52 -3.15 2.66 4.25
CA LEU A 52 -3.44 1.76 3.13
C LEU A 52 -2.70 0.42 3.24
N PRO A 53 -1.40 0.34 3.59
CA PRO A 53 -0.73 -0.95 3.82
C PRO A 53 -1.42 -1.83 4.87
N GLU A 54 -1.83 -1.26 6.01
CA GLU A 54 -2.54 -2.00 7.06
C GLU A 54 -3.91 -2.53 6.57
N LEU A 55 -4.61 -1.77 5.73
CA LEU A 55 -5.85 -2.23 5.12
C LEU A 55 -5.60 -3.42 4.17
N ILE A 56 -4.52 -3.39 3.40
CA ILE A 56 -4.15 -4.52 2.54
C ILE A 56 -3.75 -5.74 3.38
N GLU A 57 -2.97 -5.57 4.45
CA GLU A 57 -2.60 -6.66 5.35
C GLU A 57 -3.84 -7.35 5.92
N GLN A 58 -4.83 -6.59 6.40
CA GLN A 58 -6.12 -7.13 6.87
C GLN A 58 -6.92 -7.86 5.78
N ALA A 59 -6.80 -7.45 4.51
CA ALA A 59 -7.49 -8.15 3.44
C ALA A 59 -6.79 -9.47 3.06
N LEU A 60 -5.46 -9.52 3.18
CA LEU A 60 -4.67 -10.71 2.87
C LEU A 60 -4.65 -11.74 4.01
N ASP A 61 -4.83 -11.31 5.26
CA ASP A 61 -4.95 -12.21 6.42
C ASP A 61 -6.38 -12.75 6.63
N GLY A 62 -7.34 -12.26 5.85
CA GLY A 62 -8.75 -12.67 5.89
C GLY A 62 -9.61 -11.91 6.89
N THR A 63 -9.09 -10.86 7.55
CA THR A 63 -9.87 -9.97 8.42
C THR A 63 -10.90 -9.16 7.64
N ASN A 64 -10.58 -8.74 6.41
CA ASN A 64 -11.48 -8.09 5.47
C ASN A 64 -11.54 -8.87 4.14
N GLU A 65 -12.62 -8.76 3.38
CA GLU A 65 -12.68 -9.39 2.07
C GLU A 65 -11.91 -8.54 1.04
N LEU A 66 -11.06 -9.19 0.23
CA LEU A 66 -10.26 -8.48 -0.77
C LEU A 66 -11.12 -7.71 -1.78
N THR A 67 -12.29 -8.26 -2.12
CA THR A 67 -13.26 -7.63 -3.03
C THR A 67 -13.84 -6.34 -2.49
N GLU A 68 -13.91 -6.15 -1.16
CA GLU A 68 -14.43 -4.94 -0.52
C GLU A 68 -13.45 -3.76 -0.60
N ILE A 69 -12.15 -4.05 -0.77
CA ILE A 69 -11.12 -3.01 -0.78
C ILE A 69 -10.64 -2.64 -2.19
N VAL A 70 -10.88 -3.50 -3.18
CA VAL A 70 -10.54 -3.28 -4.59
C VAL A 70 -11.46 -2.23 -5.22
N ASP A 71 -10.92 -1.42 -6.15
CA ASP A 71 -11.71 -0.46 -6.93
C ASP A 71 -12.88 -1.18 -7.62
N PRO A 72 -14.15 -0.76 -7.43
CA PRO A 72 -15.30 -1.35 -8.10
C PRO A 72 -15.16 -1.41 -9.63
N ASP A 73 -14.48 -0.44 -10.24
CA ASP A 73 -14.21 -0.41 -11.69
C ASP A 73 -13.28 -1.56 -12.12
N LEU A 74 -12.51 -2.10 -11.19
CA LEU A 74 -11.53 -3.17 -11.38
C LEU A 74 -11.97 -4.52 -10.76
N ALA A 75 -12.98 -4.50 -9.89
CA ALA A 75 -13.49 -5.66 -9.16
C ALA A 75 -13.98 -6.79 -10.09
N SER A 76 -14.57 -6.47 -11.24
CA SER A 76 -15.00 -7.48 -12.22
C SER A 76 -13.82 -8.31 -12.76
N ASN A 77 -12.69 -7.66 -13.08
CA ASN A 77 -11.48 -8.35 -13.55
C ASN A 77 -10.81 -9.17 -12.46
N PHE A 78 -10.83 -8.68 -11.22
CA PHE A 78 -10.23 -9.36 -10.08
C PHE A 78 -11.10 -10.46 -9.48
N SER A 79 -12.42 -10.42 -9.65
CA SER A 79 -13.30 -11.54 -9.28
C SER A 79 -12.96 -12.82 -10.07
N THR A 80 -12.53 -12.66 -11.33
CA THR A 80 -12.10 -13.77 -12.18
C THR A 80 -10.63 -14.15 -11.95
N ASN A 81 -9.80 -13.20 -11.48
CA ASN A 81 -8.36 -13.37 -11.29
C ASN A 81 -7.93 -13.07 -9.84
N HIS A 82 -8.69 -13.57 -8.87
CA HIS A 82 -8.53 -13.20 -7.45
C HIS A 82 -7.11 -13.44 -6.95
N GLY A 83 -6.53 -14.61 -7.28
CA GLY A 83 -5.16 -14.94 -6.88
C GLY A 83 -4.09 -14.03 -7.50
N VAL A 84 -4.35 -13.40 -8.65
CA VAL A 84 -3.42 -12.42 -9.26
C VAL A 84 -3.47 -11.11 -8.50
N ALA A 85 -4.67 -10.66 -8.09
CA ALA A 85 -4.85 -9.48 -7.25
C ALA A 85 -4.06 -9.62 -5.95
N GLU A 86 -4.23 -10.76 -5.29
CA GLU A 86 -3.57 -11.11 -4.04
C GLU A 86 -2.05 -11.06 -4.17
N GLN A 87 -1.49 -11.68 -5.22
CA GLN A 87 -0.05 -11.67 -5.48
C GLN A 87 0.51 -10.27 -5.75
N ILE A 88 -0.21 -9.43 -6.50
CA ILE A 88 0.23 -8.05 -6.77
C ILE A 88 0.22 -7.24 -5.48
N LEU A 89 -0.79 -7.40 -4.64
CA LEU A 89 -0.89 -6.71 -3.36
C LEU A 89 0.17 -7.19 -2.35
N GLN A 90 0.47 -8.49 -2.31
CA GLN A 90 1.59 -9.05 -1.54
C GLN A 90 2.94 -8.49 -2.00
N LEU A 91 3.15 -8.39 -3.31
CA LEU A 91 4.36 -7.78 -3.88
C LEU A 91 4.45 -6.30 -3.51
N ALA A 92 3.34 -5.56 -3.63
CA ALA A 92 3.29 -4.14 -3.30
C ALA A 92 3.58 -3.90 -1.81
N LEU A 93 3.06 -4.73 -0.91
CA LEU A 93 3.43 -4.71 0.52
C LEU A 93 4.92 -4.94 0.71
N CYS A 94 5.49 -5.97 0.07
CA CYS A 94 6.93 -6.24 0.12
C CYS A 94 7.77 -5.02 -0.30
N CYS A 95 7.35 -4.29 -1.34
CA CYS A 95 8.03 -3.06 -1.78
C CYS A 95 8.04 -1.95 -0.71
N THR A 96 7.05 -1.93 0.18
CA THR A 96 6.93 -0.93 1.25
C THR A 96 7.58 -1.31 2.57
N ARG A 97 8.14 -2.52 2.67
CA ARG A 97 8.91 -2.94 3.84
C ARG A 97 10.24 -2.18 3.84
N MET A 98 10.37 -1.24 4.78
CA MET A 98 11.66 -0.65 5.10
C MET A 98 12.40 -1.68 5.95
N ASP A 99 13.32 -2.44 5.35
CA ASP A 99 14.34 -3.14 6.15
C ASP A 99 14.97 -2.09 7.06
N GLN A 100 14.98 -2.34 8.37
CA GLN A 100 15.63 -1.44 9.31
C GLN A 100 17.05 -1.23 8.80
N MET A 101 17.35 0.00 8.41
CA MET A 101 18.71 0.49 8.47
C MET A 101 19.09 0.49 9.95
N ILE A 102 19.42 -0.69 10.48
CA ILE A 102 20.40 -0.77 11.55
C ILE A 102 21.64 -0.18 10.91
N ASP A 103 21.85 1.07 11.27
CA ASP A 103 23.04 1.86 11.02
C ASP A 103 24.27 0.96 11.20
N GLN A 104 24.92 0.59 10.10
CA GLN A 104 26.33 0.22 10.14
C GLN A 104 27.12 1.52 10.03
N THR A 105 27.22 2.24 11.15
CA THR A 105 28.30 3.19 11.40
C THR A 105 28.79 3.05 12.84
#